data_AF-A0A9J7HLW7-F1
#
_entry.id   AF-A0A9J7HLW7-F1
#
_cell.length_a   1.000
_cell.length_b   1.000
_cell.length_c   1.000
_cell.angle_alpha   90.00
_cell.angle_beta   90.00
_cell.angle_gamma   90.00
#
_symmetry.space_group_name_H-M   'P 1'
#
loop_
_entity.id
_entity.type
_entity.pdbx_description
1 polymer ?
#
loop_
_entity_poly.entity_id
_entity_poly.type
_entity_poly.pdbx_seq_one_letter_code
_entity_poly.pdbx_strand_id
1 'polypeptide(L)'
;MMRVRVLLTLVLIADLVWQFEAKPTLACSFPPVCKGCERTDCVPPFYKGKICRLTCRNSHRQESGNTSRTCDGHEWSGKALECKDLRCEYPEDYDTEGTSREGCMPPYHNGETCTYTCKEGFSRADGDYSITCEEGKWSGEPLECDAAVARLMSFIMMADENKDKITALGLQEE
;
A
#
# COMPACT_ATOMS: atom_id res chain seq x y z
N MET A 1 31.96 -72.11 -22.17
CA MET A 1 32.32 -70.69 -22.44
C MET A 1 31.09 -69.78 -22.47
N MET A 2 30.24 -69.82 -21.42
CA MET A 2 28.99 -69.03 -21.37
C MET A 2 28.88 -68.10 -20.14
N ARG A 3 29.71 -68.31 -19.10
CA ARG A 3 29.70 -67.51 -17.87
C ARG A 3 30.54 -66.23 -17.91
N VAL A 4 31.48 -66.10 -18.85
CA VAL A 4 32.34 -64.90 -18.98
C VAL A 4 31.68 -63.80 -19.83
N ARG A 5 30.83 -64.18 -20.82
CA ARG A 5 30.13 -63.22 -21.69
C ARG A 5 29.02 -62.45 -20.98
N VAL A 6 28.35 -63.07 -19.99
CA VAL A 6 27.28 -62.44 -19.20
C VAL A 6 27.84 -61.37 -18.25
N LEU A 7 29.00 -61.61 -17.64
CA LEU A 7 29.65 -60.64 -16.76
C LEU A 7 30.15 -59.40 -17.51
N LEU A 8 30.75 -59.57 -18.70
CA LEU A 8 31.20 -58.44 -19.54
C LEU A 8 30.04 -57.56 -20.02
N THR A 9 28.90 -58.14 -20.38
CA THR A 9 27.72 -57.36 -20.79
C THR A 9 27.06 -56.61 -19.64
N LEU A 10 27.10 -57.17 -18.41
CA LEU A 10 26.58 -56.53 -17.20
C LEU A 10 27.44 -55.35 -16.72
N VAL A 11 28.76 -55.40 -16.94
CA VAL A 11 29.68 -54.29 -16.62
C VAL A 11 29.49 -53.13 -17.61
N LEU A 12 29.36 -53.40 -18.91
CA LEU A 12 29.15 -52.37 -19.93
C LEU A 12 27.82 -51.60 -19.78
N ILE A 13 26.74 -52.28 -19.37
CA ILE A 13 25.48 -51.60 -19.04
C ILE A 13 25.57 -50.83 -17.72
N ALA A 14 26.37 -51.26 -16.75
CA ALA A 14 26.62 -50.48 -15.54
C ALA A 14 27.40 -49.19 -15.85
N ASP A 15 28.44 -49.26 -16.71
CA ASP A 15 29.20 -48.09 -17.15
C ASP A 15 28.36 -47.11 -18.00
N LEU A 16 27.42 -47.63 -18.80
CA LEU A 16 26.43 -46.82 -19.52
C LEU A 16 25.41 -46.17 -18.56
N VAL A 17 24.99 -46.87 -17.50
CA VAL A 17 24.06 -46.32 -16.49
C VAL A 17 24.74 -45.27 -15.60
N TRP A 18 26.04 -45.38 -15.32
CA TRP A 18 26.81 -44.38 -14.57
C TRP A 18 26.98 -43.02 -15.31
N GLN A 19 26.76 -42.97 -16.62
CA GLN A 19 26.84 -41.72 -17.39
C GLN A 19 25.54 -40.90 -17.37
N PHE A 20 24.45 -41.46 -16.84
CA PHE A 20 23.13 -40.83 -16.78
C PHE A 20 22.76 -40.32 -15.38
N GLU A 21 23.73 -40.09 -14.49
CA GLU A 21 23.48 -39.16 -13.39
C GLU A 21 23.32 -37.76 -14.00
N ALA A 22 22.08 -37.28 -14.06
CA ALA A 22 21.79 -35.91 -14.41
C ALA A 22 22.63 -35.00 -13.50
N LYS A 23 23.68 -34.39 -14.05
CA LYS A 23 24.50 -33.41 -13.33
C LYS A 23 23.55 -32.44 -12.64
N PRO A 24 23.71 -32.18 -11.32
CA PRO A 24 22.88 -31.21 -10.65
C PRO A 24 23.03 -29.89 -11.41
N THR A 25 21.94 -29.44 -12.03
CA THR A 25 21.93 -28.17 -12.73
C THR A 25 22.19 -27.10 -11.69
N LEU A 26 23.36 -26.46 -11.72
CA LEU A 26 23.65 -25.26 -10.92
C LEU A 26 22.74 -24.12 -11.41
N ALA A 27 21.48 -24.18 -10.99
CA ALA A 27 20.44 -23.23 -11.29
C ALA A 27 19.59 -23.01 -10.06
N CYS A 28 19.23 -21.77 -9.82
CA CYS A 28 18.33 -21.40 -8.74
C CYS A 28 16.88 -21.74 -9.10
N SER A 29 16.04 -21.90 -8.09
CA SER A 29 14.58 -21.92 -8.26
C SER A 29 14.05 -20.52 -8.62
N PHE A 30 12.75 -20.42 -8.92
CA PHE A 30 12.10 -19.12 -9.08
C PHE A 30 12.38 -18.25 -7.85
N PRO A 31 12.87 -17.01 -8.01
CA PRO A 31 13.15 -16.12 -6.88
C PRO A 31 11.91 -15.94 -5.99
N PRO A 32 12.09 -15.71 -4.67
CA PRO A 32 10.99 -15.62 -3.71
C PRO A 32 9.85 -14.69 -4.15
N VAL A 33 8.64 -14.99 -3.68
CA VAL A 33 7.46 -14.18 -3.96
C VAL A 33 7.69 -12.76 -3.43
N CYS A 34 7.60 -11.78 -4.31
CA CYS A 34 7.63 -10.39 -3.91
C CYS A 34 6.21 -9.84 -3.85
N LYS A 35 5.80 -9.35 -2.68
CA LYS A 35 4.50 -8.69 -2.49
C LYS A 35 4.66 -7.21 -2.86
N GLY A 36 3.75 -6.68 -3.67
CA GLY A 36 3.80 -5.26 -4.08
C GLY A 36 4.92 -4.89 -5.05
N CYS A 37 5.63 -5.88 -5.60
CA CYS A 37 6.72 -5.67 -6.57
C CYS A 37 6.41 -6.24 -7.95
N GLU A 38 7.14 -5.78 -8.95
CA GLU A 38 7.20 -6.29 -10.30
C GLU A 38 8.61 -6.80 -10.61
N ARG A 39 8.69 -7.89 -11.38
CA ARG A 39 9.95 -8.50 -11.78
C ARG A 39 10.18 -8.15 -13.24
N THR A 40 11.21 -7.36 -13.51
CA THR A 40 11.51 -6.90 -14.86
C THR A 40 12.40 -7.89 -15.61
N ASP A 41 13.44 -8.41 -14.96
CA ASP A 41 14.46 -9.26 -15.59
C ASP A 41 14.55 -10.68 -14.97
N CYS A 42 13.41 -11.34 -14.72
CA CYS A 42 13.36 -12.63 -14.01
C CYS A 42 12.70 -13.77 -14.80
N VAL A 43 13.23 -14.07 -15.97
CA VAL A 43 12.75 -15.18 -16.81
C VAL A 43 13.75 -16.35 -16.75
N PRO A 44 13.29 -17.61 -16.58
CA PRO A 44 14.17 -18.78 -16.61
C PRO A 44 14.85 -18.94 -17.98
N PRO A 45 16.00 -19.65 -18.06
CA PRO A 45 16.64 -20.43 -17.00
C PRO A 45 17.48 -19.59 -16.01
N PHE A 46 17.49 -19.99 -14.74
CA PHE A 46 18.18 -19.28 -13.65
C PHE A 46 19.56 -19.87 -13.33
N TYR A 47 20.45 -19.93 -14.32
CA TYR A 47 21.80 -20.45 -14.14
C TYR A 47 22.65 -19.57 -13.21
N LYS A 48 23.73 -20.12 -12.66
CA LYS A 48 24.71 -19.36 -11.85
C LYS A 48 25.18 -18.08 -12.55
N GLY A 49 25.06 -16.94 -11.87
CA GLY A 49 25.36 -15.61 -12.39
C GLY A 49 24.16 -14.87 -13.00
N LYS A 50 23.01 -15.54 -13.20
CA LYS A 50 21.78 -14.88 -13.65
C LYS A 50 21.36 -13.83 -12.62
N ILE A 51 21.04 -12.63 -13.11
CA ILE A 51 20.57 -11.52 -12.29
C ILE A 51 19.06 -11.36 -12.50
N CYS A 52 18.37 -11.15 -11.40
CA CYS A 52 16.95 -10.87 -11.32
C CYS A 52 16.73 -9.45 -10.80
N ARG A 53 16.06 -8.60 -11.57
CA ARG A 53 15.71 -7.24 -11.14
C ARG A 53 14.25 -7.17 -10.68
N LEU A 54 14.07 -6.45 -9.58
CA LEU A 54 12.80 -6.24 -8.90
C LEU A 54 12.59 -4.74 -8.68
N THR A 55 11.35 -4.29 -8.79
CA THR A 55 10.97 -2.90 -8.55
C THR A 55 9.62 -2.86 -7.85
N CYS A 56 9.43 -1.93 -6.92
CA CYS A 56 8.11 -1.75 -6.29
C CYS A 56 7.12 -1.18 -7.30
N ARG A 57 5.85 -1.59 -7.21
CA ARG A 57 4.78 -1.03 -8.04
C ARG A 57 4.54 0.44 -7.71
N ASN A 58 3.89 1.18 -8.61
CA ASN A 58 3.71 2.65 -8.48
C ASN A 58 3.14 3.12 -7.13
N SER A 59 2.24 2.37 -6.49
CA SER A 59 1.67 2.73 -5.18
C SER A 59 2.46 2.18 -3.98
N HIS A 60 3.65 1.65 -4.21
CA HIS A 60 4.49 1.06 -3.17
C HIS A 60 5.87 1.70 -3.16
N ARG A 61 6.52 1.67 -2.00
CA ARG A 61 7.91 2.12 -1.83
C ARG A 61 8.75 0.99 -1.26
N GLN A 62 10.03 0.94 -1.66
CA GLN A 62 10.98 0.01 -1.06
C GLN A 62 11.16 0.37 0.42
N GLU A 63 10.83 -0.57 1.29
CA GLU A 63 11.03 -0.49 2.73
C GLU A 63 12.34 -1.19 3.11
N SER A 64 12.61 -2.35 2.52
CA SER A 64 13.82 -3.12 2.79
C SER A 64 14.20 -4.05 1.62
N GLY A 65 15.33 -4.73 1.73
CA GLY A 65 15.75 -5.75 0.77
C GLY A 65 16.52 -5.22 -0.45
N ASN A 66 16.66 -6.07 -1.47
CA ASN A 66 17.47 -5.78 -2.66
C ASN A 66 16.63 -5.73 -3.95
N THR A 67 16.84 -4.69 -4.77
CA THR A 67 16.22 -4.53 -6.10
C THR A 67 16.87 -5.37 -7.19
N SER A 68 18.01 -5.98 -6.90
CA SER A 68 18.65 -6.95 -7.77
C SER A 68 19.24 -8.10 -6.96
N ARG A 69 19.02 -9.33 -7.42
CA ARG A 69 19.56 -10.55 -6.80
C ARG A 69 20.24 -11.41 -7.85
N THR A 70 21.31 -12.08 -7.46
CA THR A 70 22.11 -12.91 -8.38
C THR A 70 22.06 -14.36 -7.93
N CYS A 71 21.81 -15.28 -8.84
CA CYS A 71 21.85 -16.71 -8.56
C CYS A 71 23.30 -17.18 -8.39
N ASP A 72 23.65 -17.85 -7.30
CA ASP A 72 24.99 -18.41 -7.10
C ASP A 72 25.16 -19.85 -7.64
N GLY A 73 24.06 -20.42 -8.17
CA GLY A 73 23.95 -21.79 -8.63
C GLY A 73 22.96 -22.62 -7.80
N HIS A 74 22.57 -22.17 -6.61
CA HIS A 74 21.57 -22.83 -5.77
C HIS A 74 20.62 -21.80 -5.14
N GLU A 75 21.16 -20.68 -4.66
CA GLU A 75 20.40 -19.65 -3.95
C GLU A 75 20.57 -18.26 -4.58
N TRP A 76 19.55 -17.43 -4.38
CA TRP A 76 19.57 -16.02 -4.77
C TRP A 76 20.27 -15.19 -3.69
N SER A 77 21.28 -14.42 -4.07
CA SER A 77 21.98 -13.51 -3.17
C SER A 77 21.06 -12.42 -2.59
N GLY A 78 21.43 -11.88 -1.43
CA GLY A 78 20.73 -10.76 -0.79
C GLY A 78 19.38 -11.12 -0.17
N LYS A 79 18.64 -10.09 0.26
CA LYS A 79 17.33 -10.20 0.89
C LYS A 79 16.21 -9.96 -0.14
N ALA A 80 15.06 -10.58 0.08
CA ALA A 80 13.87 -10.33 -0.74
C ALA A 80 13.48 -8.85 -0.67
N LEU A 81 13.08 -8.26 -1.80
CA LEU A 81 12.60 -6.89 -1.84
C LEU A 81 11.27 -6.78 -1.08
N GLU A 82 11.23 -5.90 -0.09
CA GLU A 82 10.02 -5.59 0.67
C GLU A 82 9.51 -4.22 0.25
N CYS A 83 8.29 -4.21 -0.28
CA CYS A 83 7.61 -3.02 -0.78
C CYS A 83 6.44 -2.71 0.15
N LYS A 84 6.47 -1.53 0.78
CA LYS A 84 5.38 -1.00 1.60
C LYS A 84 4.31 -0.37 0.71
N ASP A 85 3.06 -0.77 0.87
CA ASP A 85 1.92 -0.10 0.24
C ASP A 85 1.73 1.28 0.86
N LEU A 86 1.62 2.31 0.02
CA LEU A 86 1.44 3.69 0.45
C LEU A 86 -0.02 4.13 0.43
N ARG A 87 -0.93 3.26 -0.03
CA ARG A 87 -2.37 3.53 -0.02
C ARG A 87 -2.89 3.48 1.40
N CYS A 88 -3.80 4.38 1.71
CA CYS A 88 -4.48 4.37 2.99
C CYS A 88 -5.65 3.38 2.97
N GLU A 89 -5.94 2.82 4.13
CA GLU A 89 -7.16 2.03 4.33
C GLU A 89 -8.38 2.96 4.46
N TYR A 90 -9.57 2.37 4.57
CA TYR A 90 -10.79 3.14 4.80
C TYR A 90 -10.66 3.95 6.11
N PRO A 91 -10.92 5.27 6.12
CA PRO A 91 -10.73 6.11 7.31
C PRO A 91 -11.88 5.95 8.32
N GLU A 92 -11.98 4.77 8.95
CA GLU A 92 -13.04 4.46 9.93
C GLU A 92 -13.02 5.45 11.11
N ASP A 93 -11.82 5.78 11.62
CA ASP A 93 -11.64 6.66 12.78
C ASP A 93 -12.04 8.13 12.53
N TYR A 94 -12.29 8.51 11.27
CA TYR A 94 -12.64 9.88 10.87
C TYR A 94 -14.13 10.04 10.56
N ASP A 95 -14.88 8.95 10.41
CA ASP A 95 -16.32 8.98 10.13
C ASP A 95 -17.11 9.11 11.45
N THR A 96 -17.04 10.30 12.06
CA THR A 96 -17.70 10.61 13.35
C THR A 96 -19.19 10.93 13.19
N GLU A 97 -19.92 10.94 14.32
CA GLU A 97 -21.35 11.28 14.31
C GLU A 97 -21.60 12.70 13.79
N GLY A 98 -22.66 12.87 13.00
CA GLY A 98 -23.00 14.18 12.44
C GLY A 98 -22.09 14.64 11.29
N THR A 99 -21.11 13.84 10.84
CA THR A 99 -20.28 14.16 9.67
C THR A 99 -20.74 13.46 8.38
N SER A 100 -20.37 14.02 7.24
CA SER A 100 -20.44 13.41 5.91
C SER A 100 -19.11 13.58 5.18
N ARG A 101 -18.63 12.50 4.55
CA ARG A 101 -17.38 12.48 3.78
C ARG A 101 -17.63 12.51 2.28
N GLU A 102 -16.85 13.31 1.58
CA GLU A 102 -16.88 13.48 0.13
C GLU A 102 -15.45 13.67 -0.43
N GLY A 103 -15.31 13.67 -1.76
CA GLY A 103 -14.05 14.01 -2.43
C GLY A 103 -13.01 12.89 -2.55
N CYS A 104 -13.24 11.73 -1.93
CA CYS A 104 -12.33 10.57 -2.02
C CYS A 104 -13.10 9.24 -2.17
N MET A 105 -12.50 8.26 -2.85
CA MET A 105 -13.07 6.92 -3.04
C MET A 105 -11.98 5.85 -3.09
N PRO A 106 -12.26 4.61 -2.64
CA PRO A 106 -11.27 3.55 -2.72
C PRO A 106 -10.96 3.18 -4.18
N PRO A 107 -9.70 2.84 -4.52
CA PRO A 107 -8.53 2.79 -3.62
C PRO A 107 -7.96 4.17 -3.28
N TYR A 108 -7.67 4.42 -1.99
CA TYR A 108 -7.15 5.70 -1.51
C TYR A 108 -5.65 5.83 -1.75
N HIS A 109 -5.26 6.64 -2.72
CA HIS A 109 -3.85 6.79 -3.10
C HIS A 109 -3.10 7.75 -2.17
N ASN A 110 -1.78 7.57 -2.06
CA ASN A 110 -0.93 8.52 -1.34
C ASN A 110 -1.05 9.93 -1.93
N GLY A 111 -1.30 10.92 -1.09
CA GLY A 111 -1.57 12.31 -1.44
C GLY A 111 -3.04 12.61 -1.74
N GLU A 112 -3.94 11.62 -1.72
CA GLU A 112 -5.38 11.84 -1.86
C GLU A 112 -5.97 12.48 -0.61
N THR A 113 -6.95 13.37 -0.79
CA THR A 113 -7.59 14.10 0.30
C THR A 113 -9.07 13.78 0.35
N CYS A 114 -9.58 13.42 1.52
CA CYS A 114 -11.01 13.34 1.81
C CYS A 114 -11.48 14.63 2.47
N THR A 115 -12.66 15.13 2.09
CA THR A 115 -13.29 16.29 2.73
C THR A 115 -14.47 15.86 3.58
N TYR A 116 -14.59 16.47 4.75
CA TYR A 116 -15.66 16.23 5.70
C TYR A 116 -16.51 17.49 5.86
N THR A 117 -17.80 17.30 6.07
CA THR A 117 -18.76 18.37 6.36
C THR A 117 -19.66 17.96 7.51
N CYS A 118 -20.15 18.93 8.28
CA CYS A 118 -21.21 18.67 9.25
C CYS A 118 -22.54 18.53 8.52
N LYS A 119 -23.30 17.49 8.85
CA LYS A 119 -24.67 17.26 8.40
C LYS A 119 -25.58 18.40 8.85
N GLU A 120 -26.72 18.52 8.17
CA GLU A 120 -27.74 19.49 8.53
C GLU A 120 -28.13 19.40 10.01
N GLY A 121 -28.19 20.54 10.70
CA GLY A 121 -28.46 20.62 12.13
C GLY A 121 -27.23 20.48 13.04
N PHE A 122 -26.03 20.27 12.47
CA PHE A 122 -24.76 20.25 13.19
C PHE A 122 -23.83 21.38 12.74
N SER A 123 -22.86 21.72 13.57
CA SER A 123 -21.80 22.68 13.24
C SER A 123 -20.49 22.22 13.83
N ARG A 124 -19.36 22.65 13.24
CA ARG A 124 -18.04 22.24 13.69
C ARG A 124 -17.81 22.70 15.13
N ALA A 125 -17.55 21.73 15.99
CA ALA A 125 -17.06 21.93 17.34
C ALA A 125 -15.54 21.96 17.35
N ASP A 126 -14.88 21.01 16.67
CA ASP A 126 -13.41 20.89 16.61
C ASP A 126 -12.93 20.06 15.38
N GLY A 127 -11.62 19.87 15.24
CA GLY A 127 -10.99 18.98 14.24
C GLY A 127 -10.95 19.56 12.82
N ASP A 128 -10.54 18.78 11.82
CA ASP A 128 -10.29 19.27 10.46
C ASP A 128 -11.39 18.92 9.45
N TYR A 129 -11.67 19.82 8.51
CA TYR A 129 -12.59 19.54 7.39
C TYR A 129 -11.99 18.65 6.31
N SER A 130 -10.71 18.28 6.41
CA SER A 130 -10.06 17.46 5.41
C SER A 130 -8.93 16.64 5.99
N ILE A 131 -8.76 15.43 5.47
CA ILE A 131 -7.66 14.53 5.82
C ILE A 131 -6.92 14.12 4.56
N THR A 132 -5.61 13.93 4.67
CA THR A 132 -4.77 13.56 3.52
C THR A 132 -4.08 12.23 3.78
N CYS A 133 -4.02 11.37 2.76
CA CYS A 133 -3.33 10.10 2.84
C CYS A 133 -1.82 10.31 2.71
N GLU A 134 -1.07 10.04 3.78
CA GLU A 134 0.37 10.19 3.88
C GLU A 134 1.03 8.83 4.22
N GLU A 135 1.68 8.25 3.22
CA GLU A 135 2.47 7.02 3.31
C GLU A 135 1.75 5.83 3.98
N GLY A 136 0.47 5.66 3.64
CA GLY A 136 -0.40 4.60 4.14
C GLY A 136 -1.14 4.96 5.43
N LYS A 137 -1.07 6.21 5.90
CA LYS A 137 -1.81 6.70 7.06
C LYS A 137 -2.54 7.99 6.73
N TRP A 138 -3.74 8.16 7.27
CA TRP A 138 -4.44 9.44 7.19
C TRP A 138 -3.81 10.46 8.14
N SER A 139 -3.75 11.71 7.68
CA SER A 139 -3.17 12.85 8.39
C SER A 139 -4.23 13.95 8.48
N GLY A 140 -4.38 14.53 9.67
CA GLY A 140 -5.47 15.44 10.06
C GLY A 140 -6.20 14.96 11.31
N GLU A 141 -6.98 15.84 11.92
CA GLU A 141 -7.82 15.54 13.09
C GLU A 141 -9.27 15.22 12.65
N PRO A 142 -9.94 14.20 13.24
CA PRO A 142 -11.34 13.91 12.96
C PRO A 142 -12.24 15.12 13.18
N LEU A 143 -13.10 15.44 12.21
CA LEU A 143 -14.07 16.53 12.36
C LEU A 143 -15.06 16.20 13.47
N GLU A 144 -15.19 17.07 14.46
CA GLU A 144 -16.21 16.95 15.49
C GLU A 144 -17.36 17.92 15.19
N CYS A 145 -18.57 17.39 15.09
CA CYS A 145 -19.77 18.15 14.78
C CYS A 145 -20.77 18.07 15.95
N ASP A 146 -21.24 19.23 16.43
CA ASP A 146 -22.19 19.31 17.55
C ASP A 146 -23.42 20.14 17.17
N ALA A 147 -24.60 19.58 17.48
CA ALA A 147 -25.89 20.24 17.29
C ALA A 147 -26.15 21.37 18.31
N ALA A 148 -25.57 21.33 19.51
CA ALA A 148 -25.64 22.43 20.48
C ALA A 148 -24.92 23.66 19.95
N VAL A 149 -23.72 23.47 19.36
CA VAL A 149 -22.97 24.54 18.68
C VAL A 149 -23.81 25.13 17.54
N ALA A 150 -24.43 24.29 16.71
CA ALA A 150 -25.30 24.77 15.62
C ALA A 150 -26.46 25.65 16.12
N ARG A 151 -27.12 25.25 17.21
CA ARG A 151 -28.19 26.04 17.84
C ARG A 151 -27.65 27.39 18.31
N LEU A 152 -26.54 27.42 19.04
CA LEU A 152 -25.93 28.67 19.50
C LEU A 152 -25.57 29.59 18.33
N MET A 153 -24.98 29.04 17.27
CA MET A 153 -24.66 29.81 16.05
C MET A 153 -25.91 30.39 15.39
N SER A 154 -27.01 29.62 15.32
CA SER A 154 -28.27 30.14 14.78
C SER A 154 -28.83 31.30 15.60
N PHE A 155 -28.75 31.26 16.94
CA PHE A 155 -29.16 32.37 17.80
C PHE A 155 -28.27 33.62 17.62
N ILE A 156 -26.96 33.43 17.48
CA ILE A 156 -26.01 34.54 17.28
C ILE A 156 -26.24 35.21 15.92
N MET A 157 -26.42 34.44 14.84
CA MET A 157 -26.70 35.00 13.51
C MET A 157 -28.02 35.78 13.49
N MET A 158 -29.07 35.30 14.16
CA MET A 158 -30.32 36.05 14.32
C MET A 158 -30.12 37.35 15.11
N ALA A 159 -29.25 37.35 16.12
CA ALA A 159 -28.94 38.55 16.90
C ALA A 159 -28.12 39.58 16.09
N ASP A 160 -27.22 39.13 15.21
CA ASP A 160 -26.42 40.02 14.34
C ASP A 160 -27.28 40.66 13.25
N GLU A 161 -28.13 39.87 12.59
CA GLU A 161 -29.11 40.41 11.63
C GLU A 161 -30.04 41.44 12.29
N ASN A 162 -30.39 41.24 13.56
CA ASN A 162 -31.17 42.20 14.33
C ASN A 162 -30.36 43.43 14.73
N LYS A 163 -29.05 43.32 15.01
CA LYS A 163 -28.18 44.47 15.26
C LYS A 163 -28.10 45.38 14.05
N ASP A 164 -27.92 44.84 12.85
CA ASP A 164 -27.88 45.62 11.61
C ASP A 164 -29.21 46.39 11.38
N LYS A 165 -30.35 45.77 11.72
CA LYS A 165 -31.67 46.41 11.66
C LYS A 165 -31.88 47.46 12.76
N ILE A 166 -31.34 47.26 13.96
CA ILE A 166 -31.42 48.23 15.08
C ILE A 166 -30.51 49.44 14.81
N THR A 167 -29.32 49.25 14.24
CA THR A 167 -28.44 50.35 13.84
C THR A 167 -29.04 51.16 12.68
N ALA A 168 -29.77 50.52 11.76
CA ALA A 168 -30.52 51.21 10.70
C ALA A 168 -31.75 51.99 11.20
N LEU A 169 -32.26 51.68 12.40
CA LEU A 169 -33.35 52.39 13.07
C LEU A 169 -32.84 53.51 14.01
N GLY A 170 -31.56 53.90 13.87
CA GLY A 170 -30.94 55.08 14.45
C GLY A 170 -31.83 55.86 15.40
N LEU A 171 -31.69 55.59 16.70
CA LEU A 171 -31.91 56.61 17.70
C LEU A 171 -31.04 57.80 17.26
N GLN A 172 -31.69 58.83 16.70
CA GLN A 172 -31.15 60.18 16.75
C GLN A 172 -31.03 60.47 18.25
N GLU A 173 -29.82 60.34 18.78
CA GLU A 173 -29.44 60.99 20.02
C GLU A 173 -29.55 62.51 19.73
N GLU A 174 -30.63 63.13 20.22
CA GLU A 174 -30.65 64.56 20.52
C GLU A 174 -29.93 64.84 21.84
#